data_AF-A0A1F9XBH5-F1
#
_entry.id   AF-A0A1F9XBH5-F1
#
_cell.length_a   1.000
_cell.length_b   1.000
_cell.length_c   1.000
_cell.angle_alpha   90.00
_cell.angle_beta   90.00
_cell.angle_gamma   90.00
#
_symmetry.space_group_name_H-M   'P 1'
#
loop_
_entity.id
_entity.type
_entity.pdbx_description
1 polymer ?
#
loop_
_entity_poly.entity_id
_entity_poly.type
_entity_poly.pdbx_seq_one_letter_code
_entity_poly.pdbx_strand_id
1 'polypeptide(L)'
;MEEGIREINEKVKKESMFIQELTAEIGKVIVGQDYVIERLLIGLLGNGHILIEGVPGLAKTLMIKTLSDCIQTKFQRIQFTPDLLPADLIGTLIFNQKSGDFTVKKGPLFANIILADEINRAPAKVQSALLEAMQERQVTIGENTFKLDEPFLVLATQNPIEQEGTYPLPEAQVDRFMLKAKITYPEKDEERKIMDRMTDNVVPEAKKIINPKDILKAREVVKQVYIDEKIKNYIIDIVFASRNPENYKLAELKSSIAYGASPRATINLSIASKAYAFLHSRGYVTPDDVKSVAMDVLRHRIILSYEAEAEELTPENVVKQ
;
A
#
# COMPACT_ATOMS: atom_id res chain seq x y z
N MET A 1 14.72 -7.44 -29.61
CA MET A 1 13.96 -6.65 -28.60
C MET A 1 12.49 -7.02 -28.65
N GLU A 2 11.87 -7.05 -29.84
CA GLU A 2 10.45 -7.44 -30.02
C GLU A 2 10.14 -8.88 -29.60
N GLU A 3 11.00 -9.86 -29.91
CA GLU A 3 10.80 -11.27 -29.48
C GLU A 3 10.77 -11.41 -27.95
N GLY A 4 11.68 -10.75 -27.23
CA GLY A 4 11.69 -10.77 -25.76
C GLY A 4 10.46 -10.11 -25.12
N ILE A 5 9.94 -9.03 -25.71
CA ILE A 5 8.70 -8.38 -25.23
C ILE A 5 7.50 -9.30 -25.48
N ARG A 6 7.47 -10.02 -26.60
CA ARG A 6 6.40 -10.98 -26.90
C ARG A 6 6.37 -12.13 -25.89
N GLU A 7 7.53 -12.71 -25.57
CA GLU A 7 7.64 -13.76 -24.55
C GLU A 7 7.18 -13.28 -23.17
N ILE A 8 7.60 -12.07 -22.76
CA ILE A 8 7.16 -11.47 -21.49
C ILE A 8 5.65 -11.23 -21.51
N ASN A 9 5.09 -10.75 -22.62
CA ASN A 9 3.64 -10.56 -22.77
C ASN A 9 2.85 -11.86 -22.62
N GLU A 10 3.30 -12.95 -23.24
CA GLU A 10 2.65 -14.27 -23.12
C GLU A 10 2.73 -14.79 -21.68
N LYS A 11 3.88 -14.62 -21.03
CA LYS A 11 4.08 -14.98 -19.62
C LYS A 11 3.17 -14.17 -18.70
N VAL A 12 3.08 -12.85 -18.90
CA VAL A 12 2.18 -11.99 -18.13
C VAL A 12 0.74 -12.42 -18.31
N LYS A 13 0.26 -12.60 -19.55
CA LYS A 13 -1.12 -13.02 -19.81
C LYS A 13 -1.50 -14.31 -19.11
N LYS A 14 -0.58 -15.28 -19.05
CA LYS A 14 -0.79 -16.55 -18.37
C LYS A 14 -0.87 -16.36 -16.85
N GLU A 15 0.10 -15.65 -16.28
CA GLU A 15 0.21 -15.48 -14.83
C GLU A 15 -0.76 -14.42 -14.28
N SER A 16 -1.35 -13.56 -15.11
CA SER A 16 -2.36 -12.57 -14.71
C SER A 16 -3.81 -13.10 -14.80
N MET A 17 -4.04 -14.32 -15.30
CA MET A 17 -5.41 -14.87 -15.47
C MET A 17 -6.23 -14.86 -14.18
N PHE A 18 -5.58 -15.16 -13.05
CA PHE A 18 -6.26 -15.19 -11.75
C PHE A 18 -6.73 -13.82 -11.27
N ILE A 19 -6.20 -12.72 -11.81
CA ILE A 19 -6.54 -11.36 -11.37
C ILE A 19 -8.01 -11.07 -11.64
N GLN A 20 -8.54 -11.47 -12.80
CA GLN A 20 -9.95 -11.26 -13.15
C GLN A 20 -10.89 -12.06 -12.24
N GLU A 21 -10.53 -13.30 -11.94
CA GLU A 21 -11.30 -14.14 -11.02
C GLU A 21 -11.25 -13.57 -9.59
N LEU A 22 -10.08 -13.11 -9.15
CA LEU A 22 -9.87 -12.50 -7.85
C LEU A 22 -10.67 -11.20 -7.68
N THR A 23 -10.61 -10.29 -8.65
CA THR A 23 -11.35 -9.01 -8.58
C THR A 23 -12.87 -9.25 -8.65
N ALA A 24 -13.32 -10.19 -9.49
CA ALA A 24 -14.73 -10.57 -9.54
C ALA A 24 -15.22 -11.18 -8.22
N GLU A 25 -14.40 -12.02 -7.56
CA GLU A 25 -14.74 -12.59 -6.26
C GLU A 25 -14.81 -11.51 -5.16
N ILE A 26 -13.86 -10.58 -5.14
CA ILE A 26 -13.88 -9.45 -4.19
C ILE A 26 -15.11 -8.57 -4.40
N GLY A 27 -15.50 -8.31 -5.65
CA GLY A 27 -16.69 -7.51 -6.01
C GLY A 27 -18.03 -8.11 -5.56
N LYS A 28 -18.07 -9.40 -5.22
CA LYS A 28 -19.26 -10.03 -4.59
C LYS A 28 -19.50 -9.53 -3.17
N VAL A 29 -18.44 -9.10 -2.48
CA VAL A 29 -18.51 -8.61 -1.10
C VAL A 29 -18.40 -7.10 -1.05
N ILE A 30 -17.44 -6.54 -1.79
CA ILE A 30 -17.13 -5.10 -1.80
C ILE A 30 -17.85 -4.41 -2.96
N VAL A 31 -18.32 -3.18 -2.73
CA VAL A 31 -18.99 -2.34 -3.74
C VAL A 31 -18.25 -1.02 -3.83
N GLY A 32 -18.00 -0.53 -5.05
CA GLY A 32 -17.55 0.85 -5.28
C GLY A 32 -16.13 1.17 -4.81
N GLN A 33 -15.26 0.16 -4.74
CA GLN A 33 -13.88 0.32 -4.23
C GLN A 33 -12.83 -0.20 -5.22
N ASP A 34 -13.15 -0.21 -6.52
CA ASP A 34 -12.28 -0.76 -7.56
C ASP A 34 -10.89 -0.11 -7.56
N TYR A 35 -10.84 1.21 -7.39
CA TYR A 35 -9.59 1.95 -7.26
C TYR A 35 -8.73 1.44 -6.10
N VAL A 36 -9.31 1.24 -4.91
CA VAL A 36 -8.55 0.80 -3.75
C VAL A 36 -8.12 -0.65 -3.91
N ILE A 37 -9.00 -1.52 -4.39
CA ILE A 37 -8.68 -2.93 -4.68
C ILE A 37 -7.51 -3.02 -5.66
N GLU A 38 -7.50 -2.22 -6.72
CA GLU A 38 -6.38 -2.15 -7.65
C GLU A 38 -5.08 -1.72 -6.94
N ARG A 39 -5.13 -0.72 -6.05
CA ARG A 39 -3.95 -0.32 -5.26
C ARG A 39 -3.48 -1.39 -4.29
N LEU A 40 -4.40 -2.14 -3.66
CA LEU A 40 -4.06 -3.29 -2.83
C LEU A 40 -3.29 -4.34 -3.64
N LEU A 41 -3.76 -4.65 -4.84
CA LEU A 41 -3.09 -5.60 -5.73
C LEU A 41 -1.74 -5.08 -6.20
N ILE A 42 -1.61 -3.78 -6.50
CA ILE A 42 -0.32 -3.15 -6.83
C ILE A 42 0.67 -3.26 -5.66
N GLY A 43 0.26 -2.94 -4.43
CA GLY A 43 1.14 -3.09 -3.26
C GLY A 43 1.53 -4.55 -3.02
N LEU A 44 0.59 -5.47 -3.19
CA LEU A 44 0.83 -6.90 -3.05
C LEU A 44 1.82 -7.41 -4.12
N LEU A 45 1.66 -7.04 -5.38
CA LEU A 45 2.53 -7.44 -6.49
C LEU A 45 3.87 -6.68 -6.54
N GLY A 46 3.88 -5.44 -6.05
CA GLY A 46 5.07 -4.60 -5.92
C GLY A 46 5.88 -4.84 -4.65
N ASN A 47 5.39 -5.71 -3.75
CA ASN A 47 5.96 -5.94 -2.42
C ASN A 47 6.10 -4.66 -1.58
N GLY A 48 5.18 -3.71 -1.77
CA GLY A 48 5.19 -2.39 -1.14
C GLY A 48 3.97 -2.16 -0.27
N HIS A 49 4.18 -1.41 0.82
CA HIS A 49 3.14 -1.09 1.79
C HIS A 49 2.29 0.09 1.35
N ILE A 50 1.07 0.14 1.87
CA ILE A 50 0.09 1.15 1.47
C ILE A 50 -0.37 1.91 2.71
N LEU A 51 -0.34 3.23 2.58
CA LEU A 51 -0.98 4.15 3.51
C LEU A 51 -2.36 4.47 2.97
N ILE A 52 -3.40 4.31 3.78
CA ILE A 52 -4.79 4.55 3.42
C ILE A 52 -5.29 5.75 4.20
N GLU A 53 -5.53 6.85 3.51
CA GLU A 53 -6.20 8.01 4.06
C GLU A 53 -7.69 7.93 3.71
N GLY A 54 -8.56 8.11 4.69
CA GLY A 54 -9.99 8.16 4.43
C GLY A 54 -10.79 8.08 5.72
N VAL A 55 -12.04 8.51 5.65
CA VAL A 55 -12.95 8.56 6.79
C VAL A 55 -13.30 7.16 7.34
N PRO A 56 -13.70 7.08 8.63
CA PRO A 56 -14.22 5.85 9.22
C PRO A 56 -15.44 5.31 8.47
N GLY A 57 -15.70 4.00 8.59
CA GLY A 57 -16.92 3.38 8.06
C GLY A 57 -16.87 2.93 6.60
N LEU A 58 -15.79 3.18 5.86
CA LEU A 58 -15.64 2.80 4.43
C LEU A 58 -15.26 1.32 4.20
N ALA A 59 -15.74 0.42 5.06
CA ALA A 59 -15.53 -1.04 4.94
C ALA A 59 -14.06 -1.49 4.72
N LYS A 60 -13.06 -0.71 5.13
CA LYS A 60 -11.62 -0.99 4.93
C LYS A 60 -11.22 -2.36 5.49
N THR A 61 -11.67 -2.66 6.72
CA THR A 61 -11.45 -3.95 7.37
C THR A 61 -12.07 -5.10 6.59
N LEU A 62 -13.30 -4.92 6.08
CA LEU A 62 -13.98 -5.93 5.28
C LEU A 62 -13.22 -6.17 3.98
N MET A 63 -12.86 -5.13 3.25
CA MET A 63 -12.11 -5.22 1.99
C MET A 63 -10.79 -5.97 2.14
N ILE A 64 -9.99 -5.64 3.17
CA ILE A 64 -8.69 -6.28 3.40
C ILE A 64 -8.86 -7.73 3.85
N LYS A 65 -9.87 -8.00 4.69
CA LYS A 65 -10.20 -9.38 5.09
C LYS A 65 -10.64 -10.21 3.89
N THR A 66 -11.56 -9.70 3.07
CA THR A 66 -12.02 -10.33 1.82
C THR A 66 -10.85 -10.66 0.90
N LEU A 67 -9.95 -9.70 0.67
CA LEU A 67 -8.73 -9.95 -0.12
C LEU A 67 -7.88 -11.07 0.50
N SER A 68 -7.70 -11.05 1.81
CA SER A 68 -6.91 -12.06 2.52
C SER A 68 -7.51 -13.46 2.43
N ASP A 69 -8.84 -13.56 2.51
CA ASP A 69 -9.60 -14.80 2.39
C ASP A 69 -9.50 -15.36 0.96
N CYS A 70 -9.61 -14.51 -0.06
CA CYS A 70 -9.44 -14.92 -1.46
C CYS A 70 -8.04 -15.47 -1.77
N ILE A 71 -7.00 -14.96 -1.09
CA ILE A 71 -5.58 -15.32 -1.30
C ILE A 71 -5.10 -16.38 -0.28
N GLN A 72 -5.97 -16.80 0.65
CA GLN A 72 -5.65 -17.81 1.69
C GLN A 72 -4.48 -17.39 2.58
N THR A 73 -4.41 -16.11 2.89
CA THR A 73 -3.37 -15.50 3.73
C THR A 73 -3.86 -15.23 5.14
N LYS A 74 -2.94 -15.26 6.12
CA LYS A 74 -3.29 -14.80 7.48
C LYS A 74 -3.53 -13.30 7.49
N PHE A 75 -4.72 -12.90 7.93
CA PHE A 75 -5.06 -11.51 8.16
C PHE A 75 -4.96 -11.18 9.66
N GLN A 76 -4.36 -10.03 9.96
CA GLN A 76 -4.35 -9.49 11.31
C GLN A 76 -4.71 -8.00 11.29
N ARG A 77 -5.74 -7.63 12.05
CA ARG A 77 -6.03 -6.23 12.38
C ARG A 77 -5.32 -5.88 13.68
N ILE A 78 -4.67 -4.72 13.68
CA ILE A 78 -4.02 -4.13 14.84
C ILE A 78 -4.55 -2.72 14.97
N GLN A 79 -5.24 -2.45 16.08
CA GLN A 79 -5.67 -1.11 16.43
C GLN A 79 -4.51 -0.40 17.13
N PHE A 80 -4.08 0.74 16.60
CA PHE A 80 -3.06 1.55 17.24
C PHE A 80 -3.71 2.43 18.30
N THR A 81 -3.18 2.37 19.52
CA THR A 81 -3.67 3.10 20.68
C THR A 81 -2.50 3.77 21.42
N PRO A 82 -2.76 4.81 22.24
CA PRO A 82 -1.70 5.53 22.93
C PRO A 82 -0.88 4.67 23.93
N ASP A 83 -1.48 3.60 24.44
CA ASP A 83 -0.91 2.67 25.41
C ASP A 83 -0.17 1.48 24.78
N LEU A 84 -0.26 1.32 23.46
CA LEU A 84 0.36 0.20 22.75
C LEU A 84 1.89 0.24 22.91
N LEU A 85 2.52 -0.91 23.12
CA LEU A 85 3.98 -1.03 23.21
C LEU A 85 4.55 -1.73 21.96
N PRO A 86 5.83 -1.48 21.60
CA PRO A 86 6.48 -2.20 20.51
C PRO A 86 6.43 -3.73 20.65
N ALA A 87 6.52 -4.23 21.89
CA ALA A 87 6.43 -5.66 22.19
C ALA A 87 5.05 -6.26 21.88
N ASP A 88 3.99 -5.46 21.90
CA ASP A 88 2.63 -5.90 21.54
C ASP A 88 2.48 -6.11 20.03
N LEU A 89 3.35 -5.50 19.22
CA LEU A 89 3.42 -5.72 17.77
C LEU A 89 4.34 -6.88 17.41
N ILE A 90 5.57 -6.84 17.95
CA ILE A 90 6.65 -7.73 17.59
C ILE A 90 6.49 -9.09 18.28
N GLY A 91 6.12 -9.10 19.54
CA GLY A 91 6.11 -10.28 20.40
C GLY A 91 7.00 -10.10 21.63
N THR A 92 6.90 -11.07 22.54
CA THR A 92 7.59 -11.01 23.84
C THR A 92 8.09 -12.39 24.28
N LEU A 93 9.01 -12.41 25.24
CA LEU A 93 9.42 -13.62 25.94
C LEU A 93 8.49 -13.88 27.12
N ILE A 94 7.92 -15.08 27.17
CA ILE A 94 7.05 -15.52 28.26
C ILE A 94 7.77 -16.58 29.06
N PHE A 95 7.89 -16.34 30.36
CA PHE A 95 8.44 -17.31 31.31
C PHE A 95 7.45 -18.47 31.50
N ASN A 96 7.87 -19.68 31.14
CA ASN A 96 7.08 -20.88 31.35
C ASN A 96 7.40 -21.47 32.72
N GLN A 97 6.48 -21.29 33.68
CA GLN A 97 6.63 -21.78 35.06
C GLN A 97 6.84 -23.31 35.16
N LYS A 98 6.40 -24.09 34.17
CA LYS A 98 6.55 -25.55 34.20
C LYS A 98 7.96 -26.00 33.82
N SER A 99 8.60 -25.33 32.86
CA SER A 99 9.95 -25.69 32.41
C SER A 99 11.05 -24.84 33.06
N GLY A 100 10.72 -23.66 33.58
CA GLY A 100 11.69 -22.70 34.08
C GLY A 100 12.39 -21.88 32.98
N ASP A 101 11.93 -22.00 31.73
CA ASP A 101 12.55 -21.37 30.56
C ASP A 101 11.70 -20.22 29.99
N PHE A 102 12.35 -19.30 29.29
CA PHE A 102 11.68 -18.27 28.50
C PHE A 102 11.33 -18.80 27.10
N THR A 103 10.06 -18.65 26.71
CA THR A 103 9.54 -19.05 25.38
C THR A 103 9.10 -17.83 24.59
N VAL A 104 9.39 -17.82 23.29
CA VAL A 104 9.01 -16.71 22.40
C VAL A 104 7.52 -16.80 22.07
N LYS A 105 6.76 -15.75 22.39
CA LYS A 105 5.41 -15.53 21.87
C LYS A 105 5.48 -14.50 20.75
N LYS A 106 5.26 -14.97 19.53
CA LYS A 106 5.18 -14.14 18.32
C LYS A 106 4.00 -13.17 18.41
N GLY A 107 4.25 -11.90 18.06
CA GLY A 107 3.24 -10.85 18.02
C GLY A 107 2.35 -10.89 16.77
N PRO A 108 1.39 -9.98 16.66
CA PRO A 108 0.46 -9.87 15.54
C PRO A 108 1.12 -9.55 14.19
N LEU A 109 2.38 -9.07 14.16
CA LEU A 109 3.11 -8.87 12.91
C LEU A 109 3.42 -10.18 12.16
N PHE A 110 3.34 -11.34 12.81
CA PHE A 110 3.52 -12.65 12.19
C PHE A 110 2.25 -13.13 11.45
N ALA A 111 1.77 -12.30 10.54
CA ALA A 111 0.73 -12.60 9.58
C ALA A 111 1.11 -12.04 8.21
N ASN A 112 0.36 -12.42 7.16
CA ASN A 112 0.68 -12.04 5.79
C ASN A 112 0.16 -10.64 5.44
N ILE A 113 -1.06 -10.33 5.87
CA ILE A 113 -1.73 -9.06 5.59
C ILE A 113 -2.08 -8.41 6.92
N ILE A 114 -1.48 -7.25 7.17
CA ILE A 114 -1.66 -6.49 8.40
C ILE A 114 -2.45 -5.22 8.09
N LEU A 115 -3.57 -5.03 8.78
CA LEU A 115 -4.24 -3.73 8.86
C LEU A 115 -3.80 -3.03 10.16
N ALA A 116 -2.94 -2.02 10.04
CA ALA A 116 -2.53 -1.14 11.11
C ALA A 116 -3.47 0.07 11.16
N ASP A 117 -4.54 -0.04 11.94
CA ASP A 117 -5.60 0.97 12.00
C ASP A 117 -5.20 2.13 12.90
N GLU A 118 -5.38 3.36 12.42
CA GLU A 118 -5.11 4.62 13.14
C GLU A 118 -3.67 4.71 13.64
N ILE A 119 -2.70 4.47 12.75
CA ILE A 119 -1.26 4.46 13.09
C ILE A 119 -0.81 5.75 13.79
N ASN A 120 -1.48 6.87 13.50
CA ASN A 120 -1.24 8.16 14.12
C ASN A 120 -1.72 8.26 15.58
N ARG A 121 -2.34 7.23 16.19
CA ARG A 121 -2.71 7.24 17.62
C ARG A 121 -1.69 6.61 18.55
N ALA A 122 -0.72 5.86 18.02
CA ALA A 122 0.32 5.26 18.84
C ALA A 122 1.57 6.16 18.94
N PRO A 123 2.36 6.04 20.02
CA PRO A 123 3.63 6.74 20.16
C PRO A 123 4.63 6.42 19.03
N ALA A 124 5.53 7.37 18.75
CA ALA A 124 6.53 7.24 17.69
C ALA A 124 7.40 5.97 17.77
N LYS A 125 7.64 5.43 18.98
CA LYS A 125 8.39 4.17 19.17
C LYS A 125 7.64 2.95 18.59
N VAL A 126 6.32 2.93 18.72
CA VAL A 126 5.44 1.86 18.20
C VAL A 126 5.34 1.96 16.68
N GLN A 127 5.17 3.18 16.17
CA GLN A 127 5.21 3.46 14.73
C GLN A 127 6.55 2.99 14.12
N SER A 128 7.67 3.32 14.79
CA SER A 128 9.01 2.91 14.36
C SER A 128 9.17 1.39 14.31
N ALA A 129 8.64 0.66 15.30
CA ALA A 129 8.69 -0.81 15.32
C ALA A 129 7.95 -1.44 14.14
N LEU A 130 6.78 -0.92 13.77
CA LEU A 130 6.06 -1.35 12.56
C LEU A 130 6.87 -1.04 11.29
N LEU A 131 7.41 0.19 11.19
CA LEU A 131 8.16 0.64 10.02
C LEU A 131 9.48 -0.12 9.83
N GLU A 132 10.12 -0.53 10.92
CA GLU A 132 11.31 -1.39 10.91
C GLU A 132 10.94 -2.77 10.35
N ALA A 133 9.88 -3.41 10.87
CA ALA A 133 9.37 -4.68 10.33
C ALA A 133 9.01 -4.57 8.83
N MET A 134 8.48 -3.42 8.42
CA MET A 134 8.18 -3.10 7.02
C MET A 134 9.42 -2.95 6.13
N GLN A 135 10.58 -2.54 6.64
CA GLN A 135 11.80 -2.44 5.82
C GLN A 135 12.62 -3.73 5.88
N GLU A 136 12.83 -4.26 7.09
CA GLU A 136 13.75 -5.37 7.34
C GLU A 136 13.11 -6.74 7.07
N ARG A 137 11.77 -6.83 6.99
CA ARG A 137 11.02 -8.09 6.76
C ARG A 137 11.32 -9.16 7.82
N GLN A 138 11.81 -8.74 8.98
CA GLN A 138 12.13 -9.57 10.14
C GLN A 138 11.96 -8.75 11.40
N VAL A 139 11.83 -9.43 12.53
CA VAL A 139 11.75 -8.81 13.86
C VAL A 139 12.62 -9.58 14.84
N THR A 140 13.18 -8.89 15.82
CA THR A 140 14.01 -9.50 16.88
C THR A 140 13.23 -9.55 18.19
N ILE A 141 13.13 -10.73 18.80
CA ILE A 141 12.49 -10.96 20.09
C ILE A 141 13.52 -11.56 21.04
N GLY A 142 13.91 -10.81 22.07
CA GLY A 142 15.06 -11.18 22.91
C GLY A 142 16.33 -11.18 22.05
N GLU A 143 17.03 -12.32 22.01
CA GLU A 143 18.27 -12.49 21.25
C GLU A 143 18.05 -13.13 19.87
N ASN A 144 16.81 -13.55 19.55
CA ASN A 144 16.51 -14.30 18.33
C ASN A 144 15.82 -13.42 17.27
N THR A 145 16.30 -13.49 16.04
CA THR A 145 15.70 -12.82 14.89
C THR A 145 14.81 -13.77 14.10
N PHE A 146 13.60 -13.33 13.77
CA PHE A 146 12.59 -14.10 13.07
C PHE A 146 12.15 -13.39 11.81
N LYS A 147 12.18 -14.10 10.68
CA LYS A 147 11.62 -13.61 9.41
C LYS A 147 10.09 -13.60 9.46
N LEU A 148 9.49 -12.62 8.81
CA LEU A 148 8.04 -12.52 8.64
C LEU A 148 7.57 -13.42 7.49
N ASP A 149 6.31 -13.86 7.56
CA ASP A 149 5.71 -14.76 6.57
C ASP A 149 5.50 -14.01 5.24
N GLU A 150 5.83 -14.64 4.09
CA GLU A 150 5.58 -14.07 2.76
C GLU A 150 4.28 -14.59 2.13
N PRO A 151 3.53 -13.74 1.38
CA PRO A 151 3.72 -12.31 1.22
C PRO A 151 3.44 -11.55 2.52
N PHE A 152 4.17 -10.45 2.75
CA PHE A 152 4.00 -9.55 3.90
C PHE A 152 3.57 -8.15 3.41
N LEU A 153 2.33 -7.77 3.68
CA LEU A 153 1.73 -6.49 3.29
C LEU A 153 1.11 -5.80 4.49
N VAL A 154 1.71 -4.67 4.90
CA VAL A 154 1.13 -3.71 5.83
C VAL A 154 0.30 -2.66 5.10
N LEU A 155 -0.90 -2.46 5.62
CA LEU A 155 -1.88 -1.44 5.25
C LEU A 155 -2.10 -0.57 6.47
N ALA A 156 -1.56 0.64 6.47
CA ALA A 156 -1.72 1.57 7.58
C ALA A 156 -2.84 2.56 7.28
N THR A 157 -3.73 2.84 8.22
CA THR A 157 -4.75 3.88 8.05
C THR A 157 -4.38 5.12 8.85
N GLN A 158 -4.71 6.29 8.31
CA GLN A 158 -4.69 7.55 9.03
C GLN A 158 -6.07 8.20 8.91
N ASN A 159 -6.62 8.62 10.05
CA ASN A 159 -7.86 9.38 10.08
C ASN A 159 -7.51 10.89 10.13
N PRO A 160 -7.83 11.67 9.09
CA PRO A 160 -7.44 13.07 9.02
C PRO A 160 -8.26 14.00 9.94
N ILE A 161 -9.37 13.53 10.50
CA ILE A 161 -10.34 14.36 11.26
C ILE A 161 -10.04 14.38 12.77
N GLU A 162 -9.22 13.45 13.26
CA GLU A 162 -9.03 13.26 14.70
C GLU A 162 -8.00 14.27 15.26
N GLN A 163 -8.46 15.20 16.11
CA GLN A 163 -7.64 16.32 16.61
C GLN A 163 -7.00 16.08 17.99
N GLU A 164 -7.44 15.08 18.75
CA GLU A 164 -6.92 14.80 20.09
C GLU A 164 -6.06 13.53 20.14
N GLY A 165 -4.89 13.63 20.75
CA GLY A 165 -4.04 12.47 21.04
C GLY A 165 -3.36 11.84 19.82
N THR A 166 -3.21 12.58 18.72
CA THR A 166 -2.55 12.08 17.51
C THR A 166 -1.08 12.46 17.43
N TYR A 167 -0.25 11.48 17.08
CA TYR A 167 1.16 11.58 16.71
C TYR A 167 1.27 11.43 15.18
N PRO A 168 1.30 12.52 14.40
CA PRO A 168 1.44 12.44 12.95
C PRO A 168 2.74 11.70 12.59
N LEU A 169 2.68 10.89 11.54
CA LEU A 169 3.89 10.25 11.01
C LEU A 169 4.76 11.34 10.37
N PRO A 170 6.03 11.47 10.77
CA PRO A 170 6.99 12.31 10.06
C PRO A 170 7.09 11.92 8.58
N GLU A 171 7.44 12.88 7.74
CA GLU A 171 7.53 12.74 6.29
C GLU A 171 8.48 11.61 5.88
N ALA A 172 9.61 11.49 6.60
CA ALA A 172 10.58 10.40 6.41
C ALA A 172 10.00 9.01 6.72
N GLN A 173 8.98 8.92 7.58
CA GLN A 173 8.26 7.69 7.88
C GLN A 173 7.21 7.39 6.82
N VAL A 174 6.47 8.41 6.39
CA VAL A 174 5.47 8.31 5.34
C VAL A 174 6.10 7.89 3.99
N ASP A 175 7.32 8.36 3.69
CA ASP A 175 8.08 7.98 2.47
C ASP A 175 8.38 6.47 2.36
N ARG A 176 8.30 5.73 3.47
CA ARG A 176 8.48 4.25 3.49
C ARG A 176 7.30 3.50 2.89
N PHE A 177 6.13 4.12 2.78
CA PHE A 177 4.96 3.52 2.12
C PHE A 177 5.06 3.71 0.61
N MET A 178 4.86 2.63 -0.15
CA MET A 178 4.91 2.67 -1.61
C MET A 178 3.84 3.60 -2.17
N LEU A 179 2.60 3.45 -1.69
CA LEU A 179 1.43 4.19 -2.13
C LEU A 179 0.73 4.87 -0.94
N LYS A 180 0.17 6.06 -1.16
CA LYS A 180 -0.87 6.66 -0.33
C LYS A 180 -2.17 6.70 -1.12
N ALA A 181 -3.09 5.79 -0.80
CA ALA A 181 -4.41 5.72 -1.42
C ALA A 181 -5.41 6.53 -0.59
N LYS A 182 -6.20 7.37 -1.26
CA LYS A 182 -7.24 8.19 -0.62
C LYS A 182 -8.61 7.62 -0.96
N ILE A 183 -9.39 7.30 0.07
CA ILE A 183 -10.73 6.72 -0.08
C ILE A 183 -11.77 7.78 0.32
N THR A 184 -12.73 8.00 -0.57
CA THR A 184 -13.88 8.88 -0.35
C THR A 184 -15.15 8.07 -0.10
N TYR A 185 -16.24 8.76 0.26
CA TYR A 185 -17.55 8.11 0.37
C TYR A 185 -17.98 7.50 -0.98
N PRO A 186 -18.70 6.36 -0.94
CA PRO A 186 -19.27 5.75 -2.14
C PRO A 186 -20.28 6.68 -2.81
N GLU A 187 -20.48 6.49 -4.11
CA GLU A 187 -21.56 7.16 -4.83
C GLU A 187 -22.93 6.63 -4.39
N LYS A 188 -24.00 7.40 -4.62
CA LYS A 188 -25.37 7.06 -4.16
C LYS A 188 -25.82 5.65 -4.58
N ASP A 189 -25.50 5.23 -5.81
CA ASP A 189 -25.87 3.91 -6.32
C ASP A 189 -25.04 2.78 -5.69
N GLU A 190 -23.79 3.08 -5.33
CA GLU A 190 -22.92 2.15 -4.61
C GLU A 190 -23.37 2.02 -3.16
N GLU A 191 -23.72 3.13 -2.52
CA GLU A 191 -24.23 3.16 -1.15
C GLU A 191 -25.56 2.41 -1.02
N ARG A 192 -26.44 2.52 -2.02
CA ARG A 192 -27.67 1.71 -2.10
C ARG A 192 -27.36 0.21 -2.16
N LYS A 193 -26.40 -0.20 -3.00
CA LYS A 193 -25.98 -1.62 -3.08
C LYS A 193 -25.34 -2.10 -1.77
N ILE A 194 -24.57 -1.23 -1.09
CA ILE A 194 -24.00 -1.53 0.23
C ILE A 194 -25.12 -1.74 1.25
N MET A 195 -26.10 -0.84 1.29
CA MET A 195 -27.27 -0.96 2.15
C MET A 195 -28.01 -2.27 1.91
N ASP A 196 -28.42 -2.53 0.66
CA ASP A 196 -29.15 -3.76 0.30
C ASP A 196 -28.36 -5.01 0.77
N ARG A 197 -27.07 -5.09 0.42
CA ARG A 197 -26.19 -6.24 0.76
C ARG A 197 -25.95 -6.42 2.26
N MET A 198 -25.87 -5.35 3.04
CA MET A 198 -25.62 -5.41 4.49
C MET A 198 -26.90 -5.60 5.31
N THR A 199 -28.06 -5.28 4.74
CA THR A 199 -29.37 -5.49 5.38
C THR A 199 -30.04 -6.80 5.00
N ASP A 200 -29.60 -7.46 3.92
CA ASP A 200 -30.06 -8.79 3.54
C ASP A 200 -29.58 -9.87 4.54
N ASN A 201 -30.37 -10.93 4.69
CA ASN A 201 -30.11 -12.02 5.64
C ASN A 201 -28.86 -12.87 5.31
N VAL A 202 -28.29 -12.72 4.11
CA VAL A 202 -27.15 -13.51 3.63
C VAL A 202 -25.99 -12.57 3.32
N VAL A 203 -25.03 -12.50 4.22
CA VAL A 203 -23.77 -11.78 3.97
C VAL A 203 -22.92 -12.63 3.01
N PRO A 204 -22.52 -12.09 1.85
CA PRO A 204 -21.71 -12.83 0.90
C PRO A 204 -20.32 -13.12 1.50
N GLU A 205 -19.93 -14.39 1.50
CA GLU A 205 -18.58 -14.83 1.86
C GLU A 205 -17.74 -15.03 0.60
N ALA A 206 -16.50 -14.54 0.62
CA ALA A 206 -15.58 -14.71 -0.48
C ALA A 206 -14.96 -16.11 -0.49
N LYS A 207 -14.87 -16.70 -1.68
CA LYS A 207 -14.22 -18.00 -1.87
C LYS A 207 -12.71 -17.84 -1.93
N LYS A 208 -12.02 -18.90 -1.55
CA LYS A 208 -10.57 -19.06 -1.73
C LYS A 208 -10.28 -19.27 -3.22
N ILE A 209 -9.61 -18.33 -3.87
CA ILE A 209 -9.35 -18.35 -5.32
C ILE A 209 -7.91 -18.78 -5.60
N ILE A 210 -6.93 -18.20 -4.90
CA ILE A 210 -5.51 -18.44 -5.15
C ILE A 210 -4.74 -18.78 -3.88
N ASN A 211 -3.51 -19.31 -4.02
CA ASN A 211 -2.61 -19.53 -2.90
C ASN A 211 -1.59 -18.38 -2.79
N PRO A 212 -1.02 -18.15 -1.59
CA PRO A 212 0.02 -17.14 -1.40
C PRO A 212 1.24 -17.32 -2.32
N LYS A 213 1.57 -18.56 -2.68
CA LYS A 213 2.67 -18.89 -3.62
C LYS A 213 2.43 -18.34 -5.02
N ASP A 214 1.18 -18.21 -5.45
CA ASP A 214 0.85 -17.69 -6.79
C ASP A 214 1.10 -16.18 -6.86
N ILE A 215 0.88 -15.46 -5.76
CA ILE A 215 1.32 -14.06 -5.61
C ILE A 215 2.85 -13.95 -5.72
N LEU A 216 3.60 -14.83 -5.08
CA LEU A 216 5.07 -14.81 -5.16
C LEU A 216 5.57 -15.06 -6.59
N LYS A 217 4.95 -15.99 -7.33
CA LYS A 217 5.26 -16.20 -8.76
C LYS A 217 4.92 -14.95 -9.59
N ALA A 218 3.76 -14.36 -9.36
CA ALA A 218 3.34 -13.15 -10.06
C ALA A 218 4.31 -11.98 -9.82
N ARG A 219 4.82 -11.81 -8.59
CA ARG A 219 5.88 -10.82 -8.28
C ARG A 219 7.13 -11.00 -9.15
N GLU A 220 7.57 -12.24 -9.36
CA GLU A 220 8.73 -12.52 -10.23
C GLU A 220 8.46 -12.15 -11.69
N VAL A 221 7.22 -12.30 -12.17
CA VAL A 221 6.83 -11.88 -13.52
C VAL A 221 6.72 -10.36 -13.61
N VAL A 222 6.17 -9.69 -12.60
CA VAL A 222 6.10 -8.22 -12.54
C VAL A 222 7.50 -7.60 -12.64
N LYS A 223 8.53 -8.19 -12.00
CA LYS A 223 9.92 -7.72 -12.15
C LYS A 223 10.41 -7.76 -13.60
N GLN A 224 9.94 -8.74 -14.38
CA GLN A 224 10.31 -8.97 -15.79
C GLN A 224 9.56 -8.06 -16.77
N VAL A 225 8.46 -7.42 -16.36
CA VAL A 225 7.73 -6.46 -17.19
C VAL A 225 8.70 -5.41 -17.74
N TYR A 226 8.65 -5.23 -19.05
CA TYR A 226 9.56 -4.37 -19.79
C TYR A 226 9.24 -2.89 -19.55
N ILE A 227 10.27 -2.06 -19.40
CA ILE A 227 10.16 -0.61 -19.33
C ILE A 227 11.20 0.00 -20.26
N ASP A 228 10.72 0.73 -21.27
CA ASP A 228 11.56 1.41 -22.25
C ASP A 228 12.37 2.55 -21.58
N GLU A 229 13.56 2.84 -22.11
CA GLU A 229 14.43 3.91 -21.61
C GLU A 229 13.73 5.27 -21.59
N LYS A 230 12.86 5.56 -22.57
CA LYS A 230 12.08 6.82 -22.59
C LYS A 230 11.13 6.91 -21.40
N ILE A 231 10.55 5.79 -20.98
CA ILE A 231 9.65 5.74 -19.82
C ILE A 231 10.44 5.86 -18.52
N LYS A 232 11.63 5.24 -18.43
CA LYS A 232 12.52 5.43 -17.29
C LYS A 232 12.90 6.91 -17.13
N ASN A 233 13.27 7.57 -18.23
CA ASN A 233 13.57 9.00 -18.24
C ASN A 233 12.33 9.81 -17.85
N TYR A 234 11.15 9.50 -18.39
CA TYR A 234 9.90 10.16 -18.00
C TYR A 234 9.62 10.06 -16.49
N ILE A 235 9.82 8.89 -15.87
CA ILE A 235 9.69 8.71 -14.41
C ILE A 235 10.70 9.57 -13.65
N ILE A 236 11.95 9.62 -14.11
CA ILE A 236 13.00 10.45 -13.51
C ILE A 236 12.63 11.93 -13.61
N ASP A 237 12.19 12.37 -14.80
CA ASP A 237 11.79 13.75 -15.07
C ASP A 237 10.64 14.20 -14.17
N ILE A 238 9.61 13.36 -13.96
CA ILE A 238 8.52 13.64 -13.00
C ILE A 238 9.08 13.88 -11.59
N VAL A 239 9.98 13.02 -11.14
CA VAL A 239 10.53 13.14 -9.78
C VAL A 239 11.44 14.37 -9.67
N PHE A 240 12.25 14.66 -10.69
CA PHE A 240 13.11 15.84 -10.69
C PHE A 240 12.33 17.15 -10.88
N ALA A 241 11.18 17.13 -11.56
CA ALA A 241 10.28 18.27 -11.65
C ALA A 241 9.75 18.66 -10.26
N SER A 242 9.51 17.70 -9.36
CA SER A 242 9.16 18.03 -7.97
C SER A 242 10.30 18.65 -7.15
N ARG A 243 11.56 18.53 -7.59
CA ARG A 243 12.75 19.04 -6.87
C ARG A 243 13.28 20.35 -7.45
N ASN A 244 13.24 20.47 -8.77
CA ASN A 244 13.75 21.62 -9.52
C ASN A 244 12.70 22.02 -10.59
N PRO A 245 11.49 22.44 -10.18
CA PRO A 245 10.38 22.68 -11.10
C PRO A 245 10.68 23.77 -12.15
N GLU A 246 11.61 24.70 -11.86
CA GLU A 246 12.09 25.71 -12.81
C GLU A 246 12.69 25.14 -14.10
N ASN A 247 13.31 23.94 -14.02
CA ASN A 247 13.92 23.29 -15.18
C ASN A 247 12.87 22.65 -16.11
N TYR A 248 11.62 22.57 -15.66
CA TYR A 248 10.51 21.89 -16.34
C TYR A 248 9.39 22.85 -16.74
N LYS A 249 9.68 24.16 -16.80
CA LYS A 249 8.69 25.22 -17.10
C LYS A 249 7.57 25.34 -16.06
N LEU A 250 7.85 24.98 -14.81
CA LEU A 250 6.95 25.06 -13.67
C LEU A 250 7.53 26.01 -12.60
N ALA A 251 8.14 27.11 -13.01
CA ALA A 251 8.86 28.01 -12.10
C ALA A 251 7.96 28.58 -10.98
N GLU A 252 6.66 28.68 -11.23
CA GLU A 252 5.61 29.05 -10.29
C GLU A 252 5.49 28.09 -9.10
N LEU A 253 5.81 26.80 -9.27
CA LEU A 253 5.74 25.80 -8.21
C LEU A 253 6.95 25.83 -7.28
N LYS A 254 8.03 26.54 -7.64
CA LYS A 254 9.28 26.57 -6.87
C LYS A 254 9.08 27.10 -5.45
N SER A 255 8.29 28.17 -5.30
CA SER A 255 7.96 28.74 -3.98
C SER A 255 6.97 27.88 -3.20
N SER A 256 6.20 27.03 -3.89
CA SER A 256 5.16 26.20 -3.30
C SER A 256 5.68 24.87 -2.75
N ILE A 257 6.81 24.37 -3.26
CA ILE A 257 7.40 23.09 -2.84
C ILE A 257 8.59 23.36 -1.91
N ALA A 258 8.45 22.99 -0.64
CA ALA A 258 9.56 23.03 0.32
C ALA A 258 10.57 21.88 0.05
N TYR A 259 10.05 20.67 -0.18
CA TYR A 259 10.87 19.50 -0.50
C TYR A 259 10.19 18.59 -1.53
N GLY A 260 10.92 18.26 -2.59
CA GLY A 260 10.47 17.33 -3.63
C GLY A 260 10.58 15.85 -3.24
N ALA A 261 10.04 14.98 -4.09
CA ALA A 261 9.95 13.55 -3.83
C ALA A 261 11.32 12.87 -3.75
N SER A 262 11.48 11.89 -2.85
CA SER A 262 12.74 11.15 -2.64
C SER A 262 13.07 10.17 -3.78
N PRO A 263 14.28 9.59 -3.85
CA PRO A 263 14.58 8.52 -4.81
C PRO A 263 13.67 7.28 -4.69
N ARG A 264 13.01 7.08 -3.53
CA ARG A 264 11.99 6.03 -3.39
C ARG A 264 10.81 6.26 -4.32
N ALA A 265 10.49 7.51 -4.65
CA ALA A 265 9.46 7.82 -5.64
C ALA A 265 9.79 7.23 -7.01
N THR A 266 11.02 7.40 -7.50
CA THR A 266 11.46 6.83 -8.79
C THR A 266 11.34 5.31 -8.81
N ILE A 267 11.79 4.66 -7.73
CA ILE A 267 11.71 3.20 -7.59
C ILE A 267 10.24 2.74 -7.55
N ASN A 268 9.42 3.39 -6.72
CA ASN A 268 8.03 3.01 -6.53
C ASN A 268 7.16 3.31 -7.75
N LEU A 269 7.40 4.40 -8.48
CA LEU A 269 6.75 4.67 -9.77
C LEU A 269 7.04 3.54 -10.76
N SER A 270 8.30 3.11 -10.87
CA SER A 270 8.69 2.02 -11.77
C SER A 270 8.03 0.69 -11.39
N ILE A 271 8.09 0.30 -10.11
CA ILE A 271 7.49 -0.95 -9.62
C ILE A 271 5.95 -0.89 -9.75
N ALA A 272 5.32 0.22 -9.36
CA ALA A 272 3.88 0.42 -9.43
C ALA A 272 3.39 0.36 -10.89
N SER A 273 4.11 0.98 -11.82
CA SER A 273 3.76 0.98 -13.24
C SER A 273 3.86 -0.42 -13.85
N LYS A 274 4.88 -1.20 -13.46
CA LYS A 274 5.00 -2.61 -13.88
C LYS A 274 3.87 -3.47 -13.33
N ALA A 275 3.53 -3.30 -12.06
CA ALA A 275 2.41 -4.01 -11.44
C ALA A 275 1.08 -3.61 -12.10
N TYR A 276 0.88 -2.32 -12.39
CA TYR A 276 -0.31 -1.82 -13.09
C TYR A 276 -0.44 -2.42 -14.50
N ALA A 277 0.65 -2.44 -15.28
CA ALA A 277 0.68 -3.09 -16.59
C ALA A 277 0.36 -4.60 -16.50
N PHE A 278 0.91 -5.29 -15.48
CA PHE A 278 0.62 -6.70 -15.21
C PHE A 278 -0.86 -6.96 -14.92
N LEU A 279 -1.50 -6.13 -14.09
CA LEU A 279 -2.94 -6.22 -13.80
C LEU A 279 -3.79 -6.07 -15.08
N HIS A 280 -3.31 -5.26 -16.03
CA HIS A 280 -3.92 -5.08 -17.34
C HIS A 280 -3.43 -6.09 -18.39
N SER A 281 -2.81 -7.20 -17.96
CA SER A 281 -2.33 -8.28 -18.81
C SER A 281 -1.34 -7.84 -19.90
N ARG A 282 -0.53 -6.83 -19.60
CA ARG A 282 0.55 -6.31 -20.46
C ARG A 282 1.92 -6.54 -19.83
N GLY A 283 2.84 -7.06 -20.64
CA GLY A 283 4.25 -7.29 -20.34
C GLY A 283 5.17 -6.11 -20.63
N TYR A 284 4.61 -4.93 -20.88
CA TYR A 284 5.35 -3.69 -21.04
C TYR A 284 4.60 -2.51 -20.41
N VAL A 285 5.35 -1.55 -19.89
CA VAL A 285 4.85 -0.29 -19.33
C VAL A 285 4.59 0.72 -20.45
N THR A 286 3.56 1.55 -20.27
CA THR A 286 3.22 2.71 -21.09
C THR A 286 3.24 3.99 -20.23
N PRO A 287 3.32 5.18 -20.83
CA PRO A 287 3.27 6.44 -20.06
C PRO A 287 2.00 6.59 -19.22
N ASP A 288 0.86 6.06 -19.67
CA ASP A 288 -0.40 6.16 -18.93
C ASP A 288 -0.42 5.28 -17.69
N ASP A 289 0.34 4.19 -17.66
CA ASP A 289 0.55 3.39 -16.43
C ASP A 289 1.24 4.21 -15.35
N VAL A 290 2.26 4.98 -15.75
CA VAL A 290 3.00 5.88 -14.85
C VAL A 290 2.06 6.94 -14.29
N LYS A 291 1.28 7.60 -15.15
CA LYS A 291 0.31 8.63 -14.72
C LYS A 291 -0.75 8.05 -13.78
N SER A 292 -1.23 6.85 -14.07
CA SER A 292 -2.29 6.18 -13.28
C SER A 292 -1.86 5.97 -11.83
N VAL A 293 -0.57 5.70 -11.58
CA VAL A 293 -0.05 5.47 -10.22
C VAL A 293 0.69 6.68 -9.64
N ALA A 294 0.96 7.71 -10.44
CA ALA A 294 1.78 8.86 -10.05
C ALA A 294 1.21 9.59 -8.83
N MET A 295 -0.11 9.86 -8.84
CA MET A 295 -0.77 10.52 -7.72
C MET A 295 -0.59 9.76 -6.40
N ASP A 296 -0.68 8.43 -6.44
CA ASP A 296 -0.60 7.58 -5.24
C ASP A 296 0.83 7.44 -4.73
N VAL A 297 1.82 7.54 -5.63
CA VAL A 297 3.23 7.50 -5.25
C VAL A 297 3.71 8.88 -4.77
N LEU A 298 3.23 9.98 -5.33
CA LEU A 298 3.83 11.30 -5.12
C LEU A 298 3.14 12.16 -4.05
N ARG A 299 1.82 12.01 -3.83
CA ARG A 299 1.06 12.92 -2.95
C ARG A 299 1.56 13.01 -1.51
N HIS A 300 2.27 11.99 -1.04
CA HIS A 300 2.84 11.92 0.31
C HIS A 300 4.36 12.10 0.36
N ARG A 301 4.95 12.48 -0.77
CA ARG A 301 6.39 12.69 -0.95
C ARG A 301 6.74 14.12 -1.35
N ILE A 302 5.75 14.93 -1.70
CA ILE A 302 5.91 16.35 -1.98
C ILE A 302 5.47 17.11 -0.74
N ILE A 303 6.40 17.87 -0.16
CA ILE A 303 6.15 18.70 1.02
C ILE A 303 6.02 20.14 0.55
N LEU A 304 4.90 20.76 0.90
CA LEU A 304 4.63 22.14 0.52
C LEU A 304 5.32 23.12 1.47
N SER A 305 5.51 24.36 1.00
CA SER A 305 5.89 25.47 1.87
C SER A 305 4.71 25.90 2.74
N TYR A 306 5.03 26.55 3.86
CA TYR A 306 4.01 27.07 4.77
C TYR A 306 3.08 28.07 4.06
N GLU A 307 3.64 28.89 3.19
CA GLU A 307 2.89 29.85 2.38
C GLU A 307 1.90 29.16 1.44
N ALA A 308 2.32 28.07 0.78
CA ALA A 308 1.44 27.31 -0.11
C ALA A 308 0.32 26.58 0.65
N GLU A 309 0.61 26.05 1.84
CA GLU A 309 -0.44 25.47 2.70
C GLU A 309 -1.44 26.54 3.16
N ALA A 310 -0.98 27.76 3.46
CA ALA A 310 -1.85 28.88 3.81
C ALA A 310 -2.73 29.35 2.65
N GLU A 311 -2.31 29.13 1.40
CA GLU A 311 -3.08 29.35 0.17
C GLU A 311 -3.99 28.15 -0.19
N GLU A 312 -4.16 27.18 0.71
CA GLU A 312 -4.94 25.96 0.52
C GLU A 312 -4.46 25.08 -0.65
N LEU A 313 -3.21 25.23 -1.08
CA LEU A 313 -2.61 24.34 -2.07
C LEU A 313 -2.40 22.96 -1.44
N THR A 314 -2.68 21.90 -2.18
CA THR A 314 -2.41 20.52 -1.75
C THR A 314 -1.33 19.86 -2.58
N PRO A 315 -0.60 18.85 -2.05
CA PRO A 315 0.31 18.05 -2.85
C PRO A 315 -0.35 17.43 -4.09
N GLU A 316 -1.65 17.12 -4.01
CA GLU A 316 -2.43 16.60 -5.15
C GLU A 316 -2.59 17.64 -6.26
N ASN A 317 -2.65 18.94 -5.93
CA ASN A 317 -2.65 20.00 -6.94
C ASN A 317 -1.30 20.09 -7.65
N VAL A 318 -0.20 20.01 -6.90
CA VAL A 318 1.16 20.04 -7.45
C VAL A 318 1.42 18.85 -8.37
N VAL A 319 1.01 17.64 -7.99
CA VAL A 319 1.20 16.43 -8.83
C VAL A 319 0.37 16.46 -10.12
N LYS A 320 -0.74 17.21 -10.15
CA LYS A 320 -1.57 17.35 -11.36
C LYS A 320 -0.97 18.27 -12.42
N GLN A 321 -0.15 19.23 -12.01
CA GLN A 321 0.55 20.15 -12.90
C GLN A 321 1.76 19.47 -13.53
#